data_AF-A0A7C7JA51-F1
#
_entry.id   AF-A0A7C7JA51-F1
#
_cell.length_a   1.000
_cell.length_b   1.000
_cell.length_c   1.000
_cell.angle_alpha   90.00
_cell.angle_beta   90.00
_cell.angle_gamma   90.00
#
_symmetry.space_group_name_H-M   'P 1'
#
loop_
_entity.id
_entity.type
_entity.pdbx_description
1 polymer ?
#
loop_
_entity_poly.entity_id
_entity_poly.type
_entity_poly.pdbx_seq_one_letter_code
_entity_poly.pdbx_strand_id
1 'polypeptide(L)' 'MTEFAKAIDKTKVRHYLVADTPEEIDAYCEEKKLEILTRPKYVDPTMVCHHFIWVGKRPRPAQWKIA' A
#
# COMPACT_ATOMS: atom_id res chain seq x y z
N MET A 1 -11.34 8.04 -0.80
CA MET A 1 -10.25 8.58 -1.64
C MET A 1 -9.12 7.58 -1.50
N THR A 2 -8.39 7.22 -2.56
CA THR A 2 -7.40 6.14 -2.47
C THR A 2 -6.25 6.54 -1.55
N GLU A 3 -5.99 5.74 -0.52
CA GLU A 3 -4.95 5.99 0.48
C GLU A 3 -3.71 5.13 0.20
N PHE A 4 -2.54 5.71 0.47
CA PHE A 4 -1.25 5.07 0.25
C PHE A 4 -0.47 5.00 1.55
N ALA A 5 0.23 3.88 1.75
CA ALA A 5 1.18 3.76 2.85
C ALA A 5 2.42 3.00 2.41
N LYS A 6 3.54 3.39 3.00
CA LYS A 6 4.79 2.67 2.94
C LYS A 6 5.01 2.01 4.28
N ALA A 7 4.98 0.69 4.29
CA ALA A 7 5.25 -0.12 5.46
C ALA A 7 6.58 -0.87 5.30
N ILE A 8 7.20 -1.25 6.41
CA ILE A 8 8.40 -2.06 6.45
C ILE A 8 8.17 -3.26 7.36
N ASP A 9 8.65 -4.42 6.92
CA ASP A 9 8.68 -5.62 7.75
C ASP A 9 9.96 -5.68 8.59
N LYS A 10 10.00 -6.53 9.61
CA LYS A 10 11.19 -6.80 10.45
C LYS A 10 12.40 -7.27 9.64
N THR A 11 12.15 -7.86 8.48
CA THR A 11 13.16 -8.28 7.49
C THR A 11 13.73 -7.10 6.67
N LYS A 12 13.33 -5.86 6.96
CA LYS A 12 13.63 -4.64 6.21
C LYS A 12 13.08 -4.59 4.78
N VAL A 13 12.15 -5.50 4.45
CA VAL A 13 11.44 -5.49 3.17
C VAL A 13 10.40 -4.36 3.18
N ARG A 14 10.44 -3.52 2.15
CA ARG A 14 9.52 -2.39 1.99
C ARG A 14 8.27 -2.85 1.26
N HIS A 15 7.12 -2.57 1.83
CA HIS A 15 5.83 -2.83 1.24
C HIS A 15 5.12 -1.52 0.94
N TYR A 16 4.62 -1.40 -0.29
CA TYR A 16 3.82 -0.26 -0.72
C TYR A 16 2.37 -0.70 -0.75
N LEU A 17 1.57 -0.17 0.17
CA LEU A 17 0.18 -0.57 0.40
C LEU A 17 -0.76 0.49 -0.16
N VAL A 18 -1.88 0.02 -0.72
CA VAL A 18 -2.96 0.84 -1.26
C VAL A 18 -4.29 0.32 -0.77
N ALA A 19 -5.12 1.22 -0.25
CA ALA A 19 -6.47 0.91 0.21
C ALA A 19 -7.43 2.07 -0.06
N ASP A 20 -8.71 1.89 0.30
CA ASP A 20 -9.70 2.96 0.21
C ASP A 20 -9.79 3.80 1.46
N THR A 21 -9.44 3.21 2.60
CA THR A 21 -9.45 3.87 3.90
C THR A 21 -8.12 3.64 4.62
N PRO A 22 -7.69 4.58 5.47
CA PRO A 22 -6.48 4.40 6.27
C PRO A 22 -6.63 3.25 7.27
N GLU A 23 -7.86 3.00 7.73
CA GLU A 23 -8.20 1.92 8.66
C GLU A 23 -7.90 0.53 8.09
N GLU A 24 -8.12 0.32 6.79
CA GLU A 24 -7.78 -0.93 6.11
C GLU A 24 -6.27 -1.18 6.07
N ILE A 25 -5.49 -0.11 5.88
CA ILE A 25 -4.03 -0.16 5.91
C ILE A 25 -3.56 -0.50 7.33
N ASP A 26 -4.13 0.15 8.34
CA ASP A 26 -3.76 -0.04 9.74
C ASP A 26 -4.05 -1.46 10.19
N ALA A 27 -5.25 -1.98 9.90
CA ALA A 27 -5.62 -3.36 10.18
C ALA A 27 -4.68 -4.38 9.49
N TYR A 28 -4.31 -4.14 8.23
CA TYR A 28 -3.38 -5.00 7.51
C TYR A 28 -1.96 -4.95 8.10
N CYS A 29 -1.50 -3.77 8.51
CA CYS A 29 -0.19 -3.61 9.14
C CYS A 29 -0.16 -4.29 10.50
N GLU A 30 -1.23 -4.19 11.29
CA GLU A 30 -1.34 -4.83 12.59
C GLU A 30 -1.36 -6.37 12.48
N GLU A 31 -2.15 -6.92 11.55
CA GLU A 31 -2.21 -8.37 11.29
C GLU A 31 -0.84 -8.93 10.86
N LYS A 32 -0.14 -8.22 9.97
CA LYS A 32 1.17 -8.65 9.44
C LYS A 32 2.37 -8.16 10.24
N LYS A 33 2.16 -7.43 11.34
CA LYS A 33 3.21 -6.83 12.18
C LYS A 33 4.18 -5.96 11.37
N LEU A 34 3.63 -5.20 10.43
CA LEU A 34 4.36 -4.23 9.61
C LEU A 34 4.41 -2.87 10.31
N GLU A 35 5.51 -2.16 10.15
CA GLU A 35 5.68 -0.81 10.69
C GLU A 35 5.43 0.22 9.58
N ILE A 36 4.51 1.17 9.80
CA ILE A 36 4.21 2.22 8.83
C ILE A 36 5.30 3.30 8.92
N LEU A 37 6.09 3.46 7.86
CA LEU A 37 7.13 4.47 7.78
C LEU A 37 6.55 5.83 7.38
N THR A 38 5.76 5.85 6.30
CA THR A 38 5.22 7.09 5.75
C THR A 38 3.86 6.86 5.10
N ARG A 39 3.00 7.88 5.16
CA ARG A 39 1.72 7.95 4.44
C ARG A 39 1.81 9.06 3.38
N PRO A 40 2.25 8.75 2.16
CA PRO A 40 2.40 9.75 1.11
C PRO A 40 1.04 10.20 0.60
N LYS A 41 0.83 11.53 0.50
CA LYS A 41 -0.37 12.12 -0.11
C LYS A 41 -0.35 12.05 -1.64
N TYR A 42 0.83 11.93 -2.22
CA TYR A 42 1.05 11.81 -3.66
C TYR A 42 2.03 10.68 -3.94
N VAL A 43 1.79 9.94 -5.01
CA VAL A 43 2.63 8.82 -5.41
C VAL A 43 3.70 9.31 -6.37
N ASP A 44 4.96 9.31 -5.91
CA ASP A 44 6.08 9.62 -6.79
C ASP A 44 6.22 8.58 -7.92
N PRO A 45 6.67 8.97 -9.13
CA PRO A 45 6.91 8.03 -10.22
C PRO A 45 7.79 6.84 -9.83
N THR A 46 8.80 7.10 -8.99
CA THR A 46 9.69 6.07 -8.43
C THR A 46 8.94 5.04 -7.58
N MET A 47 7.90 5.47 -6.85
CA MET A 47 7.08 4.56 -6.04
C MET A 47 6.19 3.67 -6.90
N VAL A 48 5.75 4.14 -8.06
CA VAL A 48 4.96 3.34 -9.02
C VAL A 48 5.72 2.12 -9.51
N CYS A 49 7.05 2.22 -9.66
CA CYS A 49 7.90 1.10 -10.06
C CYS A 49 7.94 -0.04 -9.03
N HIS A 50 7.66 0.24 -7.75
CA HIS A 50 7.85 -0.71 -6.65
C HIS A 50 6.66 -1.65 -6.40
N HIS A 51 5.69 -1.74 -7.32
CA HIS A 51 4.51 -2.63 -7.25
C HIS A 51 3.67 -2.46 -5.98
N PHE A 52 2.56 -1.75 -6.11
CA PHE A 52 1.59 -1.59 -5.01
C PHE A 52 0.80 -2.87 -4.72
N ILE A 53 0.70 -3.19 -3.43
CA ILE A 53 -0.14 -4.23 -2.87
C ILE A 53 -1.49 -3.60 -2.52
N TRP A 54 -2.56 -4.13 -3.10
CA TRP A 54 -3.92 -3.75 -2.74
C TRP A 54 -4.34 -4.46 -1.45
N VAL A 55 -4.75 -3.70 -0.44
CA VAL A 55 -5.19 -4.23 0.87
C VAL A 55 -6.63 -3.81 1.22
N GLY A 56 -7.33 -3.12 0.31
CA GLY A 56 -8.72 -2.74 0.52
C GLY A 56 -9.68 -3.93 0.45
N LYS A 57 -10.81 -3.84 1.16
CA LYS A 57 -11.84 -4.91 1.22
C LYS A 57 -12.54 -5.14 -0.12
N ARG A 58 -12.68 -4.09 -0.94
CA ARG A 58 -13.24 -4.24 -2.29
C ARG A 58 -12.28 -5.01 -3.19
N PRO A 59 -12.79 -5.72 -4.22
CA PRO A 59 -11.93 -6.33 -5.22
C PRO A 59 -10.96 -5.28 -5.78
N ARG A 60 -9.70 -5.70 -5.94
CA ARG A 60 -8.64 -4.86 -6.48
C ARG A 60 -9.15 -4.18 -7.76
N PRO A 61 -9.03 -2.84 -7.88
CA PRO A 61 -9.45 -2.15 -9.09
C PRO A 61 -8.72 -2.73 -10.31
N ALA A 62 -9.45 -2.80 -11.44
CA ALA A 62 -8.92 -3.38 -12.67
C ALA A 62 -7.59 -2.72 -13.02
N GLN A 63 -6.53 -3.53 -13.14
CA GLN A 63 -5.25 -3.05 -13.63
C GLN A 63 -5.40 -2.77 -15.11
N TRP A 64 -5.17 -1.53 -15.51
CA TRP A 64 -5.09 -1.19 -16.93
C TRP A 64 -3.84 -1.84 -17.51
N LYS A 65 -4.01 -2.92 -18.28
CA LYS A 65 -2.93 -3.53 -19.05
C LYS A 65 -2.60 -2.58 -20.20
N ILE A 66 -1.48 -1.88 -20.11
CA ILE A 66 -0.90 -1.20 -21.26
C ILE A 66 -0.32 -2.33 -22.13
N ALA A 67 -0.95 -2.57 -23.27
CA ALA A 67 -0.49 -3.50 -24.29
C ALA A 67 0.66 -2.89 -25.09
#